data_AF-A0A3P7SSW5-F1
#
_entry.id   AF-A0A3P7SSW5-F1
#
_cell.length_a   1.000
_cell.length_b   1.000
_cell.length_c   1.000
_cell.angle_alpha   90.00
_cell.angle_beta   90.00
_cell.angle_gamma   90.00
#
_symmetry.space_group_name_H-M   'P 1'
#
loop_
_entity.id
_entity.type
_entity.pdbx_description
1 polymer ?
#
loop_
_entity_poly.entity_id
_entity_poly.type
_entity_poly.pdbx_seq_one_letter_code
_entity_poly.pdbx_strand_id
1 'polypeptide(L)'
;MDEQFELVKELTLESHVMHYGNLSIADEPVGWFQGPREDVLMISESSGMPRHHRISWPSRDVELLHLQNIRLLGAHSLSATVDHEIARIKEERHRIGEVFTNLVKNLVADEDERRQLFEEKGGVENLDCHDDVVRAFDSICIDINKVNWFNPIQGVTNH
;
A
#
# COMPACT_ATOMS: atom_id res chain seq x y z
N MET A 1 -24.10 -0.71 -8.99
CA MET A 1 -22.72 -0.63 -8.45
C MET A 1 -21.81 0.20 -9.33
N ASP A 2 -22.03 0.25 -10.66
CA ASP A 2 -21.23 1.03 -11.60
C ASP A 2 -21.14 2.53 -11.31
N GLU A 3 -22.26 3.17 -10.94
CA GLU A 3 -22.24 4.60 -10.55
C GLU A 3 -21.30 4.87 -9.35
N GLN A 4 -21.30 3.96 -8.37
CA GLN A 4 -20.39 4.05 -7.22
C GLN A 4 -18.94 3.80 -7.65
N PHE A 5 -18.70 2.86 -8.57
CA PHE A 5 -17.37 2.60 -9.10
C PHE A 5 -16.78 3.82 -9.81
N GLU A 6 -17.50 4.44 -10.75
CA GLU A 6 -17.00 5.61 -11.48
C GLU A 6 -16.79 6.82 -10.55
N LEU A 7 -17.67 7.03 -9.57
CA LEU A 7 -17.46 8.06 -8.55
C LEU A 7 -16.18 7.83 -7.73
N VAL A 8 -15.96 6.60 -7.26
CA VAL A 8 -14.75 6.27 -6.47
C VAL A 8 -13.49 6.41 -7.33
N LYS A 9 -13.56 5.99 -8.60
CA LYS A 9 -12.47 6.12 -9.57
C LYS A 9 -12.11 7.59 -9.85
N GLU A 10 -13.09 8.47 -9.99
CA GLU A 10 -12.85 9.91 -10.17
C GLU A 10 -12.24 10.55 -8.91
N LEU A 11 -12.71 10.14 -7.72
CA LEU A 11 -12.27 10.71 -6.45
C LEU A 11 -10.92 10.16 -5.95
N THR A 12 -10.47 9.01 -6.45
CA THR A 12 -9.22 8.37 -6.04
C THR A 12 -8.08 8.78 -6.98
N LEU A 13 -7.31 9.79 -6.57
CA LEU A 13 -6.27 10.40 -7.42
C LEU A 13 -4.90 9.71 -7.32
N GLU A 14 -4.62 9.04 -6.21
CA GLU A 14 -3.29 8.47 -5.89
C GLU A 14 -3.13 7.00 -6.35
N SER A 15 -4.15 6.44 -7.02
CA SER A 15 -4.11 5.08 -7.53
C SER A 15 -5.11 4.86 -8.67
N HIS A 16 -4.96 3.75 -9.37
CA HIS A 16 -5.89 3.34 -10.41
C HIS A 16 -6.93 2.40 -9.81
N VAL A 17 -8.18 2.86 -9.76
CA VAL A 17 -9.32 2.02 -9.37
C VAL A 17 -9.67 1.10 -10.53
N MET A 18 -9.62 -0.21 -10.29
CA MET A 18 -9.75 -1.24 -11.32
C MET A 18 -11.06 -2.02 -11.15
N HIS A 19 -11.64 -2.48 -12.27
CA HIS A 19 -12.88 -3.25 -12.32
C HIS A 19 -12.58 -4.64 -12.91
N TYR A 20 -13.06 -5.71 -12.25
CA TYR A 20 -12.75 -7.09 -12.63
C TYR A 20 -13.99 -7.98 -12.58
N GLY A 21 -13.92 -9.12 -13.26
CA GLY A 21 -14.97 -10.14 -13.25
C GLY A 21 -16.09 -9.85 -14.24
N ASN A 22 -17.30 -10.31 -13.92
CA ASN A 22 -18.47 -10.07 -14.76
C ASN A 22 -19.05 -8.68 -14.47
N LEU A 23 -18.78 -7.73 -15.36
CA LEU A 23 -19.21 -6.34 -15.21
C LEU A 23 -20.73 -6.18 -15.27
N SER A 24 -21.47 -7.16 -15.81
CA SER A 24 -22.95 -7.10 -15.79
C SER A 24 -23.53 -7.19 -14.39
N ILE A 25 -22.77 -7.68 -13.40
CA ILE A 25 -23.19 -7.66 -11.99
C ILE A 25 -23.20 -6.22 -11.46
N ALA A 26 -22.40 -5.35 -12.06
CA ALA A 26 -22.27 -3.98 -11.58
C ALA A 26 -23.46 -3.09 -11.97
N ASP A 27 -24.32 -3.55 -12.87
CA ASP A 27 -25.64 -2.97 -13.16
C ASP A 27 -26.59 -3.09 -11.95
N GLU A 28 -26.36 -4.05 -11.06
CA GLU A 28 -27.24 -4.31 -9.92
C GLU A 28 -27.16 -3.20 -8.84
N PRO A 29 -28.27 -2.94 -8.11
CA PRO A 29 -28.28 -1.91 -7.06
C PRO A 29 -27.27 -2.16 -5.95
N VAL A 30 -26.58 -1.12 -5.49
CA VAL A 30 -25.61 -1.20 -4.38
C VAL A 30 -26.24 -1.79 -3.11
N GLY A 31 -27.52 -1.49 -2.86
CA GLY A 31 -28.25 -1.96 -1.67
C GLY A 31 -28.42 -3.48 -1.60
N TRP A 32 -28.27 -4.22 -2.70
CA TRP A 32 -28.30 -5.69 -2.65
C TRP A 32 -27.03 -6.28 -2.03
N PHE A 33 -25.93 -5.53 -2.02
CA PHE A 33 -24.63 -5.97 -1.49
C PHE A 33 -24.30 -5.31 -0.15
N GLN A 34 -24.69 -4.04 0.03
CA GLN A 34 -24.41 -3.26 1.24
C GLN A 34 -25.60 -3.20 2.21
N GLY A 35 -26.70 -3.88 1.88
CA GLY A 35 -27.97 -3.83 2.61
C GLY A 35 -28.87 -2.70 2.10
N PRO A 36 -30.21 -2.86 2.20
CA PRO A 36 -31.12 -1.80 1.86
C PRO A 36 -30.87 -0.61 2.78
N ARG A 37 -30.91 0.60 2.23
CA ARG A 37 -31.05 1.80 3.05
C ARG A 37 -32.47 1.78 3.62
N GLU A 38 -32.62 1.39 4.89
CA GLU A 38 -33.84 1.70 5.64
C GLU A 38 -33.95 3.23 5.72
N ASP A 39 -34.85 3.79 4.92
CA ASP A 39 -35.48 5.10 5.06
C ASP A 39 -34.61 6.20 5.67
N VAL A 40 -33.54 6.58 4.99
CA VAL A 40 -32.91 7.87 5.29
C VAL A 40 -33.75 8.95 4.64
N LEU A 41 -34.64 9.55 5.44
CA LEU A 41 -35.24 10.88 5.24
C LEU A 41 -34.41 11.70 4.24
N MET A 42 -35.01 11.98 3.07
CA MET A 42 -34.59 12.96 2.06
C MET A 42 -33.30 13.71 2.46
N ILE A 43 -32.13 13.11 2.22
CA ILE A 43 -30.89 13.88 2.25
C ILE A 43 -30.97 14.75 1.00
N SER A 44 -31.45 15.97 1.23
CA SER A 44 -31.41 17.08 0.29
C SER A 44 -30.10 17.09 -0.47
N GLU A 45 -30.20 17.27 -1.79
CA GLU A 45 -29.07 17.66 -2.63
C GLU A 45 -28.18 18.69 -1.94
N SER A 46 -26.89 18.41 -1.93
CA SER A 46 -25.81 19.33 -1.57
C SER A 46 -25.82 19.89 -0.14
N SER A 47 -25.29 19.10 0.79
CA SER A 47 -24.27 19.68 1.66
C SER A 47 -22.96 19.00 1.27
N GLY A 48 -22.22 19.66 0.37
CA GLY A 48 -20.86 19.25 0.08
C GLY A 48 -20.14 19.11 1.41
N MET A 49 -19.80 17.87 1.77
CA MET A 49 -18.96 17.59 2.94
C MET A 49 -17.81 18.59 2.85
N PRO A 50 -17.50 19.36 3.91
CA PRO A 50 -16.39 20.27 3.88
C PRO A 50 -15.20 19.50 3.32
N ARG A 51 -14.59 20.02 2.25
CA ARG A 51 -13.31 19.52 1.76
C ARG A 51 -12.30 19.84 2.85
N HIS A 52 -12.32 19.06 3.94
CA HIS A 52 -11.22 18.96 4.85
C HIS A 52 -10.01 18.69 3.99
N HIS A 53 -8.91 19.38 4.27
CA HIS A 53 -7.65 19.15 3.61
C HIS A 53 -7.27 17.68 3.86
N ARG A 54 -7.69 16.78 2.96
CA ARG A 54 -7.46 15.34 3.09
C ARG A 54 -6.00 15.15 2.73
N ILE A 55 -5.17 15.08 3.75
CA ILE A 55 -3.79 14.63 3.59
C ILE A 55 -3.88 13.17 3.15
N SER A 56 -3.41 12.89 1.95
CA SER A 56 -3.30 11.53 1.41
C SER A 56 -1.85 11.08 1.55
N TRP A 57 -1.63 9.92 2.17
CA TRP A 57 -0.33 9.30 2.28
C TRP A 57 -0.38 7.88 1.71
N PRO A 58 0.65 7.44 0.97
CA PRO A 58 0.77 6.04 0.60
C PRO A 58 0.68 5.18 1.86
N SER A 59 -0.11 4.11 1.82
CA SER A 59 -0.35 3.24 3.00
C SER A 59 0.96 2.78 3.66
N ARG A 60 1.99 2.54 2.84
CA ARG A 60 3.32 2.13 3.25
C ARG A 60 4.05 3.16 4.13
N ASP A 61 3.79 4.44 3.90
CA ASP A 61 4.54 5.56 4.48
C ASP A 61 3.76 6.31 5.55
N VAL A 62 2.53 5.88 5.87
CA VAL A 62 1.66 6.51 6.87
C VAL A 62 2.39 6.72 8.20
N GLU A 63 3.03 5.68 8.74
CA GLU A 63 3.72 5.75 10.03
C GLU A 63 4.87 6.78 10.01
N LEU A 64 5.73 6.70 8.98
CA LEU A 64 6.88 7.59 8.84
C LEU A 64 6.45 9.05 8.62
N LEU A 65 5.48 9.29 7.74
CA LEU A 65 4.98 10.63 7.44
C LEU A 65 4.20 11.22 8.62
N HIS A 66 3.50 10.39 9.38
CA HIS A 66 2.86 10.80 10.63
C HIS A 66 3.88 11.31 11.65
N LEU A 67 4.95 10.54 11.90
CA LEU A 67 6.02 10.94 12.82
C LEU A 67 6.76 12.19 12.35
N GLN A 68 7.01 12.32 11.05
CA GLN A 68 7.61 13.53 10.47
C GLN A 68 6.68 14.74 10.64
N ASN A 69 5.37 14.58 10.48
CA ASN A 69 4.41 15.65 10.70
C ASN A 69 4.37 16.07 12.18
N ILE A 70 4.39 15.11 13.12
CA ILE A 70 4.53 15.41 14.56
C ILE A 70 5.83 16.17 14.83
N ARG A 71 6.95 15.75 14.24
CA ARG A 71 8.24 16.42 14.40
C ARG A 71 8.20 17.88 13.95
N LEU A 72 7.49 18.17 12.86
CA LEU A 72 7.35 19.52 12.30
C LEU A 72 6.41 20.41 13.12
N LEU A 73 5.36 19.83 13.72
CA LEU A 73 4.32 20.57 14.45
C LEU A 73 4.52 20.61 15.98
N GLY A 74 5.38 19.74 16.52
CA GLY A 74 5.50 19.47 17.95
C GLY A 74 6.44 20.40 18.73
N ALA A 75 6.25 20.45 20.06
CA ALA A 75 7.16 21.11 21.00
C ALA A 75 8.40 20.25 21.28
N HIS A 76 9.55 20.89 21.57
CA HIS A 76 10.88 20.28 21.72
C HIS A 76 10.97 19.03 22.63
N SER A 77 10.05 18.84 23.58
CA SER A 77 10.09 17.73 24.56
C SER A 77 9.84 16.35 23.95
N LEU A 78 9.15 16.24 22.81
CA LEU A 78 8.91 14.97 22.10
C LEU A 78 9.93 14.70 20.99
N SER A 79 10.80 15.67 20.66
CA SER A 79 11.68 15.60 19.48
C SER A 79 12.60 14.39 19.51
N ALA A 80 13.26 14.10 20.65
CA ALA A 80 14.24 13.03 20.72
C ALA A 80 13.63 11.63 20.52
N THR A 81 12.45 11.36 21.08
CA THR A 81 11.74 10.10 20.90
C THR A 81 11.22 9.95 19.48
N VAL A 82 10.67 11.00 18.90
CA VAL A 82 10.20 11.01 17.50
C VAL A 82 11.37 10.83 16.52
N ASP A 83 12.49 11.51 16.77
CA ASP A 83 13.71 11.39 15.95
C ASP A 83 14.29 9.98 16.02
N HIS A 84 14.32 9.38 17.21
CA HIS A 84 14.73 7.98 17.39
C HIS A 84 13.84 7.03 16.60
N GLU A 85 12.52 7.20 16.65
CA GLU A 85 11.59 6.31 15.95
C GLU A 85 11.67 6.45 14.43
N ILE A 86 11.81 7.68 13.93
CA ILE A 86 12.06 7.94 12.50
C ILE A 86 13.36 7.26 12.06
N ALA A 87 14.43 7.37 12.85
CA ALA A 87 15.71 6.72 12.54
C ALA A 87 15.57 5.19 12.55
N ARG A 88 14.87 4.63 13.54
CA ARG A 88 14.58 3.19 13.64
C ARG A 88 13.88 2.66 12.38
N ILE A 89 12.81 3.32 11.94
CA ILE A 89 12.05 2.93 10.74
C ILE A 89 12.94 3.00 9.48
N LYS A 90 13.74 4.07 9.34
CA LYS A 90 14.63 4.23 8.18
C LYS A 90 15.72 3.16 8.13
N GLU A 91 16.33 2.86 9.27
CA GLU A 91 17.37 1.82 9.37
C GLU A 91 16.80 0.43 9.07
N GLU A 92 15.63 0.12 9.61
CA GLU A 92 14.93 -1.14 9.32
C GLU A 92 14.60 -1.25 7.83
N ARG A 93 14.12 -0.17 7.20
CA ARG A 93 13.89 -0.10 5.75
C ARG A 93 15.15 -0.37 4.94
N HIS A 94 16.25 0.27 5.32
CA HIS A 94 17.53 0.10 4.65
C HIS A 94 18.01 -1.35 4.76
N ARG A 95 18.06 -1.90 5.97
CA ARG A 95 18.51 -3.28 6.24
C ARG A 95 17.69 -4.31 5.44
N ILE A 96 16.37 -4.16 5.42
CA ILE A 96 15.49 -5.06 4.65
C ILE A 96 15.74 -4.94 3.15
N GLY A 97 15.92 -3.71 2.65
CA GLY A 97 16.27 -3.48 1.25
C GLY A 97 17.60 -4.11 0.85
N GLU A 98 18.60 -4.08 1.72
CA GLU A 98 19.87 -4.76 1.48
C GLU A 98 19.71 -6.28 1.40
N VAL A 99 18.93 -6.90 2.30
CA VAL A 99 18.67 -8.35 2.27
C VAL A 99 18.10 -8.78 0.92
N PHE A 100 17.07 -8.08 0.43
CA PHE A 100 16.45 -8.40 -0.85
C PHE A 100 17.39 -8.12 -2.03
N THR A 101 18.10 -6.99 -2.01
CA THR A 101 19.07 -6.63 -3.06
C THR A 101 20.20 -7.66 -3.15
N ASN A 102 20.73 -8.11 -2.01
CA ASN A 102 21.79 -9.10 -1.97
C ASN A 102 21.28 -10.49 -2.38
N LEU A 103 20.04 -10.84 -2.04
CA LEU A 103 19.41 -12.08 -2.50
C LEU A 103 19.35 -12.11 -4.04
N VAL A 104 18.80 -11.07 -4.66
CA VAL A 104 18.72 -10.97 -6.13
C VAL A 104 20.11 -11.00 -6.77
N LYS A 105 21.09 -10.27 -6.22
CA LYS A 105 22.49 -10.31 -6.68
C LYS A 105 23.12 -11.70 -6.63
N ASN A 106 22.78 -12.51 -5.63
CA ASN A 106 23.31 -13.86 -5.49
C ASN A 106 22.62 -14.88 -6.41
N LEU A 107 21.36 -14.63 -6.78
CA LEU A 107 20.56 -15.54 -7.62
C LEU A 107 20.69 -15.26 -9.11
N VAL A 108 20.84 -13.99 -9.48
CA VAL A 108 20.81 -13.53 -10.87
C VAL A 108 22.13 -12.86 -11.20
N ALA A 109 22.90 -13.47 -12.10
CA ALA A 109 24.25 -13.02 -12.43
C ALA A 109 24.26 -11.80 -13.37
N ASP A 110 23.27 -11.70 -14.26
CA ASP A 110 23.17 -10.65 -15.27
C ASP A 110 22.63 -9.33 -14.68
N GLU A 111 23.30 -8.20 -14.99
CA GLU A 111 22.91 -6.88 -14.47
C GLU A 111 21.57 -6.39 -15.05
N ASP A 112 21.30 -6.68 -16.33
CA ASP A 112 20.10 -6.20 -17.02
C ASP A 112 18.88 -6.96 -16.52
N GLU A 113 19.00 -8.28 -16.34
CA GLU A 113 17.96 -9.12 -15.74
C GLU A 113 17.69 -8.72 -14.28
N ARG A 114 18.73 -8.41 -13.50
CA ARG A 114 18.55 -7.86 -12.14
C ARG A 114 17.75 -6.58 -12.15
N ARG A 115 18.11 -5.63 -13.01
CA ARG A 115 17.40 -4.36 -13.14
C ARG A 115 15.93 -4.59 -13.53
N GLN A 116 15.69 -5.48 -14.49
CA GLN A 116 14.35 -5.84 -14.92
C GLN A 116 13.51 -6.39 -13.76
N LEU A 117 14.08 -7.25 -12.90
CA LEU A 117 13.40 -7.78 -11.72
C LEU A 117 13.02 -6.72 -10.68
N PHE A 118 13.75 -5.62 -10.59
CA PHE A 118 13.40 -4.51 -9.70
C PHE A 118 12.36 -3.57 -10.31
N GLU A 119 12.46 -3.31 -11.61
CA GLU A 119 11.66 -2.30 -12.32
C GLU A 119 10.33 -2.84 -12.85
N GLU A 120 10.32 -4.07 -13.35
CA GLU A 120 9.15 -4.65 -13.99
C GLU A 120 8.24 -5.37 -12.98
N LYS A 121 6.94 -5.12 -13.10
CA LYS A 121 5.92 -5.82 -12.33
C LYS A 121 5.24 -6.83 -13.24
N GLY A 122 5.74 -8.07 -13.20
CA GLY A 122 5.14 -9.21 -13.89
C GLY A 122 4.03 -9.87 -13.07
N GLY A 123 3.12 -10.58 -13.75
CA GLY A 123 2.23 -11.53 -13.10
C GLY A 123 3.01 -12.75 -12.61
N VAL A 124 2.59 -13.34 -11.50
CA VAL A 124 3.16 -14.61 -11.01
C VAL A 124 2.53 -15.76 -11.77
N GLU A 125 3.33 -16.46 -12.59
CA GLU A 125 2.84 -17.60 -13.38
C GLU A 125 2.72 -18.89 -12.55
N ASN A 126 3.68 -19.14 -11.65
CA ASN A 126 3.70 -20.32 -10.79
C ASN A 126 3.48 -19.91 -9.33
N LEU A 127 2.23 -20.04 -8.88
CA LEU A 127 1.82 -19.65 -7.53
C LEU A 127 2.45 -20.54 -6.44
N ASP A 128 2.67 -21.82 -6.72
CA ASP A 128 3.25 -22.76 -5.75
C ASP A 128 4.73 -22.43 -5.49
N CYS A 129 5.49 -22.20 -6.56
CA CYS A 129 6.88 -21.77 -6.47
C CYS A 129 7.00 -20.43 -5.73
N HIS A 130 6.12 -19.48 -6.06
CA HIS A 130 6.09 -18.19 -5.38
C HIS A 130 5.76 -18.32 -3.89
N ASP A 131 4.76 -19.13 -3.52
CA ASP A 131 4.41 -19.39 -2.12
C ASP A 131 5.56 -20.03 -1.34
N ASP A 132 6.24 -21.02 -1.94
CA ASP A 132 7.43 -21.64 -1.34
C ASP A 132 8.55 -20.61 -1.08
N VAL A 133 8.82 -19.73 -2.05
CA VAL A 133 9.83 -18.67 -1.91
C VAL A 133 9.41 -17.65 -0.84
N VAL A 134 8.15 -17.22 -0.81
CA VAL A 134 7.66 -16.27 0.20
C VAL A 134 7.76 -16.86 1.60
N ARG A 135 7.36 -18.13 1.80
CA ARG A 135 7.48 -18.80 3.11
C ARG A 135 8.93 -19.01 3.55
N ALA A 136 9.81 -19.36 2.61
CA ALA A 136 11.24 -19.47 2.89
C ALA A 136 11.82 -18.10 3.30
N PHE A 137 11.47 -17.04 2.59
CA PHE A 137 11.91 -15.69 2.92
C PHE A 137 11.37 -15.22 4.29
N ASP A 138 10.10 -15.49 4.59
CA ASP A 138 9.46 -15.16 5.86
C ASP A 138 10.18 -15.82 7.05
N SER A 139 10.50 -17.11 6.91
CA SER A 139 11.09 -17.92 7.98
C SER A 139 12.60 -17.73 8.15
N ILE A 140 13.34 -17.42 7.08
CA ILE A 140 14.81 -17.35 7.10
C ILE A 140 15.31 -15.91 7.19
N CYS A 141 14.69 -14.99 6.46
CA CYS A 141 15.22 -13.65 6.25
C CYS A 141 14.53 -12.62 7.15
N ILE A 142 13.23 -12.41 6.93
CA ILE A 142 12.45 -11.33 7.54
C ILE A 142 11.05 -11.85 7.82
N ASP A 143 10.59 -11.76 9.06
CA ASP A 143 9.19 -12.02 9.42
C ASP A 143 8.30 -10.91 8.82
N ILE A 144 7.67 -11.21 7.69
CA ILE A 144 6.87 -10.26 6.89
C ILE A 144 5.65 -9.80 7.69
N ASN A 145 5.14 -10.63 8.62
CA ASN A 145 4.01 -10.27 9.47
C ASN A 145 4.36 -9.16 10.47
N LYS A 146 5.64 -8.91 10.73
CA LYS A 146 6.11 -7.82 11.61
C LYS A 146 6.46 -6.55 10.85
N VAL A 147 6.49 -6.57 9.52
CA VAL A 147 6.92 -5.44 8.69
C VAL A 147 5.74 -4.88 7.92
N ASN A 148 5.04 -3.92 8.52
CA ASN A 148 3.80 -3.34 7.98
C ASN A 148 3.95 -2.61 6.63
N TRP A 149 5.18 -2.28 6.23
CA TRP A 149 5.48 -1.53 5.02
C TRP A 149 6.11 -2.37 3.90
N PHE A 150 6.55 -3.60 4.19
CA PHE A 150 7.22 -4.45 3.21
C PHE A 150 6.21 -5.39 2.54
N ASN A 151 6.19 -5.40 1.21
CA ASN A 151 5.41 -6.35 0.44
C ASN A 151 6.34 -7.17 -0.47
N PRO A 152 6.60 -8.46 -0.18
CA PRO A 152 7.48 -9.30 -0.99
C PRO A 152 6.97 -9.49 -2.43
N ILE A 153 5.64 -9.39 -2.64
CA ILE A 153 5.00 -9.55 -3.96
C ILE A 153 5.28 -8.36 -4.88
N GLN A 154 5.56 -7.18 -4.30
CA GLN A 154 5.83 -5.97 -5.08
C GLN A 154 7.32 -5.64 -5.20
N GLY A 155 8.20 -6.49 -4.66
CA GLY A 155 9.63 -6.22 -4.56
C GLY A 155 9.96 -5.05 -3.61
N VAL A 156 11.25 -4.80 -3.40
CA VAL A 156 11.75 -3.58 -2.75
C VAL A 156 11.87 -2.48 -3.79
N THR A 157 10.76 -2.00 -4.36
CA THR A 157 10.80 -0.76 -5.14
C THR A 157 9.75 0.24 -4.69
N ASN A 158 10.26 1.22 -3.95
CA ASN A 158 10.13 2.63 -4.28
C ASN A 158 11.12 3.38 -3.36
N HIS A 159 12.06 4.07 -4.02
CA HIS A 159 13.21 4.87 -3.57
C HIS A 159 13.35 5.20 -2.07
#